data_AF-A0A077X4B8-F1
#
_entry.id   AF-A0A077X4B8-F1
#
_cell.length_a   1.000
_cell.length_b   1.000
_cell.length_c   1.000
_cell.angle_alpha   90.00
_cell.angle_beta   90.00
_cell.angle_gamma   90.00
#
_symmetry.space_group_name_H-M   'P 1'
#
loop_
_entity.id
_entity.type
_entity.pdbx_description
1 polymer ?
#
loop_
_entity_poly.entity_id
_entity_poly.type
_entity_poly.pdbx_seq_one_letter_code
_entity_poly.pdbx_strand_id
1 'polypeptide(L)'
;MHDRNEKVTFEQFMSGWTELSHNRYNDESLFFNILKKPNCSWILPEDFLPVLEDIVLHHPGLRFLADNPMFQERYIETVICRLFYDAHCPSGKMTMPQFRKSGFTRMIQMLGPHVDLNTTRNCFSYKHFYVIYCKFWALDSDHDLIITESDLAKYNQAALGTRIIQCVMQNGRISAFARDNSDDDGGTTTSAIAQDSTLSLSYLDYICK
;
A
#
# COMPACT_ATOMS: atom_id res chain seq x y z
N MET A 1 8.08 -10.76 8.06
CA MET A 1 7.70 -12.10 7.55
C MET A 1 7.12 -12.89 8.70
N HIS A 2 5.79 -13.07 8.73
CA HIS A 2 5.13 -13.86 9.77
C HIS A 2 5.59 -15.34 9.71
N ASP A 3 5.66 -15.98 10.88
CA ASP A 3 6.20 -17.33 11.05
C ASP A 3 5.31 -18.36 10.31
N ARG A 4 5.83 -18.91 9.21
CA ARG A 4 5.07 -19.75 8.26
C ARG A 4 4.78 -21.17 8.77
N ASN A 5 5.26 -21.53 9.96
CA ASN A 5 5.08 -22.85 10.55
C ASN A 5 4.02 -22.90 11.67
N GLU A 6 3.34 -21.79 11.94
CA GLU A 6 2.27 -21.77 12.93
C GLU A 6 1.03 -22.49 12.38
N LYS A 7 0.70 -23.63 12.97
CA LYS A 7 -0.49 -24.42 12.61
C LYS A 7 -1.65 -23.98 13.47
N VAL A 8 -2.76 -23.61 12.84
CA VAL A 8 -4.02 -23.30 13.54
C VAL A 8 -4.78 -24.60 13.80
N THR A 9 -5.18 -24.84 15.05
CA THR A 9 -6.02 -25.99 15.38
C THR A 9 -7.46 -25.79 14.91
N PHE A 10 -8.21 -26.87 14.75
CA PHE A 10 -9.63 -26.79 14.37
C PHE A 10 -10.44 -25.92 15.35
N GLU A 11 -10.17 -26.03 16.65
CA GLU A 11 -10.86 -25.25 17.69
C GLU A 11 -10.56 -23.75 17.56
N GLN A 12 -9.30 -23.38 17.34
CA GLN A 12 -8.91 -21.98 17.11
C GLN A 12 -9.57 -21.41 15.86
N PHE A 13 -9.56 -22.18 14.76
CA PHE A 13 -10.22 -21.79 13.51
C PHE A 13 -11.73 -21.60 13.72
N MET A 14 -12.40 -22.57 14.34
CA MET A 14 -13.84 -22.50 14.61
C MET A 14 -14.22 -21.30 15.48
N SER A 15 -13.44 -21.01 16.52
CA SER A 15 -13.67 -19.85 17.38
C SER A 15 -13.53 -18.55 16.58
N GLY A 16 -12.42 -18.37 15.85
CA GLY A 16 -12.19 -17.17 15.06
C GLY A 16 -13.21 -17.00 13.93
N TRP A 17 -13.57 -18.09 13.26
CA TRP A 17 -14.58 -18.08 12.21
C TRP A 17 -15.97 -17.66 12.73
N THR A 18 -16.32 -18.10 13.94
CA THR A 18 -17.59 -17.73 14.59
C THR A 18 -17.63 -16.23 14.89
N GLU A 19 -16.53 -15.66 15.39
CA GLU A 19 -16.41 -14.23 15.68
C GLU A 19 -16.50 -13.39 14.39
N LEU A 20 -15.74 -13.76 13.35
CA LEU A 20 -15.73 -13.08 12.06
C LEU A 20 -17.10 -13.15 11.35
N SER A 21 -17.82 -14.25 11.53
CA SER A 21 -19.13 -14.50 10.94
C SER A 21 -20.27 -13.80 11.68
N HIS A 22 -20.08 -13.38 12.94
CA HIS A 22 -21.14 -12.80 13.77
C HIS A 22 -21.78 -11.55 13.14
N ASN A 23 -20.97 -10.72 12.46
CA ASN A 23 -21.41 -9.51 11.77
C ASN A 23 -21.31 -9.62 10.24
N ARG A 24 -21.46 -10.84 9.69
CA ARG A 24 -21.44 -11.06 8.25
C ARG A 24 -22.80 -10.77 7.64
N TYR A 25 -22.89 -9.66 6.92
CA TYR A 25 -24.07 -9.30 6.13
C TYR A 25 -23.91 -9.72 4.65
N ASN A 26 -22.68 -9.68 4.15
CA ASN A 26 -22.29 -10.03 2.78
C ASN A 26 -20.78 -10.36 2.71
N ASP A 27 -20.28 -10.72 1.53
CA ASP A 27 -18.86 -11.06 1.35
C ASP A 27 -17.94 -9.88 1.61
N GLU A 28 -18.34 -8.65 1.26
CA GLU A 28 -17.53 -7.46 1.58
C GLU A 28 -17.36 -7.28 3.08
N SER A 29 -18.41 -7.52 3.88
CA SER A 29 -18.31 -7.44 5.34
C SER A 29 -17.41 -8.52 5.94
N LEU A 30 -17.42 -9.72 5.36
CA LEU A 30 -16.55 -10.81 5.78
C LEU A 30 -15.08 -10.47 5.49
N PHE A 31 -14.77 -10.06 4.25
CA PHE A 31 -13.42 -9.68 3.87
C PHE A 31 -12.90 -8.52 4.71
N PHE A 32 -13.74 -7.52 4.95
CA PHE A 32 -13.38 -6.40 5.81
C PHE A 32 -13.06 -6.85 7.25
N ASN A 33 -13.86 -7.77 7.81
CA ASN A 33 -13.64 -8.30 9.15
C ASN A 33 -12.39 -9.19 9.24
N ILE A 34 -12.05 -9.92 8.18
CA ILE A 34 -10.84 -10.75 8.10
C ILE A 34 -9.57 -9.87 8.09
N LEU A 35 -9.60 -8.75 7.36
CA LEU A 35 -8.44 -7.88 7.22
C LEU A 35 -8.22 -6.98 8.43
N LYS A 36 -9.28 -6.39 8.99
CA LYS A 36 -9.14 -5.41 10.07
C LYS A 36 -8.58 -6.05 11.35
N LYS A 37 -7.73 -5.32 12.06
CA LYS A 37 -7.29 -5.72 13.42
C LYS A 37 -8.50 -5.81 14.39
N PRO A 38 -8.42 -6.66 15.44
CA PRO A 38 -9.45 -6.74 16.47
C PRO A 38 -9.71 -5.36 17.09
N ASN A 39 -10.98 -5.08 17.42
CA ASN A 39 -11.43 -3.79 17.98
C ASN A 39 -11.23 -2.53 17.10
N CYS A 40 -10.73 -2.67 15.86
CA CYS A 40 -10.69 -1.57 14.90
C CYS A 40 -11.98 -1.50 14.06
N SER A 41 -12.37 -0.28 13.69
CA SER A 41 -13.50 0.01 12.78
C SER A 41 -13.05 0.42 11.36
N TRP A 42 -11.74 0.36 11.09
CA TRP A 42 -11.10 0.66 9.81
C TRP A 42 -9.97 -0.33 9.54
N ILE A 43 -9.54 -0.37 8.28
CA ILE A 43 -8.38 -1.13 7.79
C ILE A 43 -7.24 -0.15 7.51
N LEU A 44 -6.03 -0.49 7.93
CA LEU A 44 -4.80 0.22 7.63
C LEU A 44 -4.09 -0.41 6.42
N PRO A 45 -3.16 0.31 5.74
CA PRO A 45 -2.35 -0.26 4.67
C PRO A 45 -1.70 -1.61 4.98
N GLU A 46 -1.11 -1.72 6.18
CA GLU A 46 -0.40 -2.93 6.64
C GLU A 46 -1.31 -4.16 6.77
N ASP A 47 -2.61 -3.95 7.02
CA ASP A 47 -3.58 -5.03 7.19
C ASP A 47 -3.80 -5.82 5.88
N PHE A 48 -3.43 -5.25 4.73
CA PHE A 48 -3.45 -5.95 3.44
C PHE A 48 -2.23 -6.85 3.21
N LEU A 49 -1.14 -6.69 3.99
CA LEU A 49 0.12 -7.41 3.76
C LEU A 49 -0.05 -8.93 3.72
N PRO A 50 -0.75 -9.58 4.67
CA PRO A 50 -0.85 -11.05 4.66
C PRO A 50 -1.48 -11.60 3.37
N VAL A 51 -2.49 -10.91 2.84
CA VAL A 51 -3.18 -11.32 1.61
C VAL A 51 -2.33 -11.02 0.38
N LEU A 52 -1.68 -9.85 0.33
CA LEU A 52 -0.88 -9.46 -0.83
C LEU A 52 0.43 -10.25 -0.93
N GLU A 53 1.08 -10.55 0.20
CA GLU A 53 2.24 -11.44 0.26
C GLU A 53 1.90 -12.84 -0.26
N ASP A 54 0.75 -13.39 0.12
CA ASP A 54 0.28 -14.69 -0.36
C ASP A 54 0.05 -14.69 -1.88
N ILE A 55 -0.60 -13.65 -2.41
CA ILE A 55 -0.82 -13.47 -3.85
C ILE A 55 0.52 -13.42 -4.59
N VAL A 56 1.48 -12.63 -4.11
CA VAL A 56 2.79 -12.49 -4.76
C VAL A 56 3.54 -13.82 -4.77
N LEU A 57 3.44 -14.60 -3.69
CA LEU A 57 4.14 -15.87 -3.57
C LEU A 57 3.54 -16.99 -4.44
N HIS A 58 2.20 -17.04 -4.54
CA HIS A 58 1.52 -18.21 -5.10
C HIS A 58 0.87 -17.96 -6.47
N HIS A 59 0.62 -16.71 -6.86
CA HIS A 59 -0.04 -16.45 -8.13
C HIS A 59 0.90 -16.74 -9.32
N PRO A 60 0.52 -17.60 -10.29
CA PRO A 60 1.39 -17.98 -11.42
C PRO A 60 1.91 -16.78 -12.22
N GLY A 61 1.05 -15.77 -12.39
CA GLY A 61 1.38 -14.52 -13.08
C GLY A 61 2.39 -13.62 -12.36
N LEU A 62 2.81 -13.93 -11.13
CA LEU A 62 3.84 -13.21 -10.37
C LEU A 62 5.05 -14.08 -10.03
N ARG A 63 5.08 -15.35 -10.46
CA ARG A 63 6.15 -16.30 -10.12
C ARG A 63 7.55 -15.81 -10.48
N PHE A 64 7.67 -14.98 -11.53
CA PHE A 64 8.95 -14.40 -11.92
C PHE A 64 9.51 -13.38 -10.90
N LEU A 65 8.69 -12.89 -9.97
CA LEU A 65 9.11 -12.04 -8.87
C LEU A 65 9.69 -12.84 -7.70
N ALA A 66 9.59 -14.17 -7.67
CA ALA A 66 9.91 -15.00 -6.50
C ALA A 66 11.32 -14.76 -5.93
N ASP A 67 12.30 -14.53 -6.80
CA ASP A 67 13.71 -14.33 -6.40
C ASP A 67 14.09 -12.86 -6.18
N ASN A 68 13.13 -11.94 -6.26
CA ASN A 68 13.36 -10.49 -6.23
C ASN A 68 12.58 -9.82 -5.09
N PRO A 69 13.02 -9.96 -3.82
CA PRO A 69 12.26 -9.47 -2.65
C PRO A 69 12.00 -7.96 -2.68
N MET A 70 12.95 -7.16 -3.19
CA MET A 70 12.75 -5.72 -3.35
C MET A 70 11.60 -5.40 -4.32
N PHE A 71 11.48 -6.12 -5.43
CA PHE A 71 10.38 -5.91 -6.38
C PHE A 71 9.04 -6.41 -5.83
N GLN A 72 9.05 -7.46 -5.00
CA GLN A 72 7.85 -7.93 -4.30
C GLN A 72 7.31 -6.85 -3.37
N GLU A 73 8.17 -6.26 -2.53
CA GLU A 73 7.78 -5.18 -1.60
C GLU A 73 7.21 -3.97 -2.36
N ARG A 74 7.92 -3.50 -3.39
CA ARG A 74 7.49 -2.34 -4.20
C ARG A 74 6.19 -2.59 -4.95
N TYR A 75 5.98 -3.81 -5.42
CA TYR A 75 4.71 -4.21 -6.05
C TYR A 75 3.57 -4.17 -5.02
N ILE A 76 3.77 -4.75 -3.83
CA ILE A 76 2.77 -4.74 -2.75
C ILE A 76 2.41 -3.31 -2.36
N GLU A 77 3.40 -2.46 -2.11
CA GLU A 77 3.19 -1.03 -1.79
C GLU A 77 2.37 -0.32 -2.88
N THR A 78 2.69 -0.57 -4.16
CA THR A 78 1.96 0.01 -5.29
C THR A 78 0.50 -0.46 -5.34
N VAL A 79 0.26 -1.75 -5.09
CA VAL A 79 -1.10 -2.30 -5.02
C VAL A 79 -1.89 -1.63 -3.89
N ILE A 80 -1.29 -1.47 -2.71
CA ILE A 80 -1.95 -0.82 -1.57
C ILE A 80 -2.23 0.66 -1.87
N CYS A 81 -1.25 1.42 -2.36
CA CYS A 81 -1.47 2.83 -2.75
C CYS A 81 -2.63 2.96 -3.74
N ARG A 82 -2.70 2.10 -4.77
CA ARG A 82 -3.80 2.11 -5.74
C ARG A 82 -5.15 1.75 -5.11
N LEU A 83 -5.19 0.80 -4.18
CA LEU A 83 -6.42 0.48 -3.46
C LEU A 83 -6.96 1.66 -2.65
N PHE A 84 -6.09 2.37 -1.95
CA PHE A 84 -6.48 3.55 -1.15
C PHE A 84 -6.86 4.74 -2.04
N TYR A 85 -6.21 4.88 -3.20
CA TYR A 85 -6.56 5.86 -4.22
C TYR A 85 -7.97 5.61 -4.77
N ASP A 86 -8.25 4.38 -5.24
CA ASP A 86 -9.56 4.01 -5.78
C ASP A 86 -10.67 4.12 -4.70
N ALA A 87 -10.34 3.81 -3.44
CA ALA A 87 -11.23 3.97 -2.28
C ALA A 87 -11.49 5.43 -1.88
N HIS A 88 -10.72 6.40 -2.41
CA HIS A 88 -10.72 7.80 -2.00
C HIS A 88 -10.48 7.96 -0.48
N CYS A 89 -9.41 7.34 0.01
CA CYS A 89 -9.06 7.30 1.43
C CYS A 89 -7.69 7.95 1.69
N PRO A 90 -7.58 9.29 1.65
CA PRO A 90 -6.31 9.99 1.90
C PRO A 90 -5.85 9.94 3.37
N SER A 91 -6.76 9.56 4.29
CA SER A 91 -6.46 9.43 5.72
C SER A 91 -5.81 8.10 6.09
N GLY A 92 -5.85 7.10 5.21
CA GLY A 92 -5.33 5.74 5.47
C GLY A 92 -6.12 4.88 6.42
N LYS A 93 -7.21 5.40 6.98
CA LYS A 93 -8.14 4.64 7.80
C LYS A 93 -9.31 4.26 6.93
N MET A 94 -9.19 3.12 6.22
CA MET A 94 -10.20 2.68 5.26
C MET A 94 -11.42 2.12 6.00
N THR A 95 -12.52 2.84 5.93
CA THR A 95 -13.81 2.43 6.50
C THR A 95 -14.54 1.45 5.58
N MET A 96 -15.57 0.75 6.10
CA MET A 96 -16.37 -0.20 5.30
C MET A 96 -16.93 0.39 3.98
N PRO A 97 -17.50 1.61 3.94
CA PRO A 97 -17.95 2.20 2.68
C PRO A 97 -16.81 2.41 1.66
N GLN A 98 -15.63 2.84 2.13
CA GLN A 98 -14.45 3.02 1.28
C GLN A 98 -13.91 1.69 0.78
N PHE A 99 -13.91 0.65 1.64
CA PHE A 99 -13.54 -0.70 1.24
C PHE A 99 -14.47 -1.27 0.16
N ARG A 100 -15.78 -1.03 0.26
CA ARG A 100 -16.72 -1.39 -0.83
C ARG A 100 -16.42 -0.64 -2.11
N LYS A 101 -16.06 0.65 -2.01
CA LYS A 101 -15.71 1.48 -3.17
C LYS A 101 -14.41 1.04 -3.85
N SER A 102 -13.43 0.53 -3.10
CA SER A 102 -12.17 0.02 -3.66
C SER A 102 -12.41 -1.18 -4.59
N GLY A 103 -13.48 -1.95 -4.37
CA GLY A 103 -13.79 -3.14 -5.16
C GLY A 103 -12.88 -4.34 -4.86
N PHE A 104 -12.09 -4.29 -3.77
CA PHE A 104 -11.11 -5.33 -3.42
C PHE A 104 -11.71 -6.74 -3.38
N THR A 105 -12.87 -6.93 -2.72
CA THR A 105 -13.54 -8.24 -2.65
C THR A 105 -13.79 -8.84 -4.03
N ARG A 106 -14.33 -8.05 -4.96
CA ARG A 106 -14.56 -8.49 -6.34
C ARG A 106 -13.26 -8.83 -7.04
N MET A 107 -12.20 -8.04 -6.82
CA MET A 107 -10.91 -8.32 -7.43
C MET A 107 -10.32 -9.64 -6.95
N ILE A 108 -10.38 -9.94 -5.64
CA ILE A 108 -9.91 -11.22 -5.09
C ILE A 108 -10.74 -12.39 -5.61
N GLN A 109 -12.07 -12.26 -5.64
CA GLN A 109 -12.94 -13.31 -6.18
C GLN A 109 -12.67 -13.63 -7.66
N MET A 110 -12.28 -12.62 -8.43
CA MET A 110 -11.90 -12.78 -9.83
C MET A 110 -10.45 -13.26 -10.01
N LEU A 111 -9.61 -13.18 -8.97
CA LEU A 111 -8.18 -13.51 -9.00
C LEU A 111 -7.98 -15.04 -8.96
N GLY A 112 -8.35 -15.71 -10.06
CA GLY A 112 -8.08 -17.12 -10.26
C GLY A 112 -6.68 -17.37 -10.87
N PRO A 113 -6.18 -18.62 -10.84
CA PRO A 113 -4.85 -18.98 -11.34
C PRO A 113 -4.65 -18.74 -12.85
N HIS A 114 -5.75 -18.60 -13.61
CA HIS A 114 -5.72 -18.34 -15.06
C HIS A 114 -5.81 -16.86 -15.43
N VAL A 115 -5.90 -15.95 -14.46
CA VAL A 115 -5.96 -14.52 -14.73
C VAL A 115 -4.59 -13.99 -15.12
N ASP A 116 -4.51 -13.38 -16.29
CA ASP A 116 -3.30 -12.67 -16.70
C ASP A 116 -3.28 -11.26 -16.11
N LEU A 117 -2.46 -11.08 -15.07
CA LEU A 117 -2.21 -9.80 -14.39
C LEU A 117 -1.63 -8.72 -15.33
N ASN A 118 -1.13 -9.09 -16.50
CA ASN A 118 -0.64 -8.12 -17.49
C ASN A 118 -1.76 -7.51 -18.35
N THR A 119 -2.99 -8.02 -18.25
CA THR A 119 -4.16 -7.51 -18.98
C THR A 119 -5.21 -6.91 -18.07
N THR A 120 -5.14 -7.19 -16.77
CA THR A 120 -6.00 -6.54 -15.79
C THR A 120 -5.69 -5.03 -15.75
N ARG A 121 -6.75 -4.24 -15.54
CA ARG A 121 -6.65 -2.77 -15.36
C ARG A 121 -6.74 -2.35 -13.90
N ASN A 122 -7.02 -3.29 -13.01
CA ASN A 122 -7.20 -3.05 -11.58
C ASN A 122 -5.84 -2.90 -10.85
N CYS A 123 -5.85 -2.79 -9.52
CA CYS A 123 -4.65 -2.56 -8.71
C CYS A 123 -3.56 -3.64 -8.93
N PHE A 124 -3.95 -4.88 -9.22
CA PHE A 124 -3.04 -6.02 -9.45
C PHE A 124 -2.34 -6.03 -10.82
N SER A 125 -2.50 -4.98 -11.63
CA SER A 125 -1.83 -4.92 -12.92
C SER A 125 -0.32 -4.76 -12.76
N TYR A 126 0.43 -5.81 -13.10
CA TYR A 126 1.90 -5.76 -13.05
C TYR A 126 2.46 -4.73 -14.03
N LYS A 127 1.84 -4.56 -15.21
CA LYS A 127 2.23 -3.53 -16.17
C LYS A 127 2.12 -2.12 -15.61
N HIS A 128 1.05 -1.83 -14.86
CA HIS A 128 0.90 -0.52 -14.23
C HIS A 128 1.98 -0.29 -13.18
N PHE A 129 2.25 -1.28 -12.32
CA PHE A 129 3.36 -1.22 -11.38
C PHE A 129 4.69 -0.96 -12.09
N TYR A 130 5.01 -1.74 -13.13
CA TYR A 130 6.29 -1.64 -13.84
C TYR A 130 6.48 -0.24 -14.46
N VAL A 131 5.45 0.32 -15.08
CA VAL A 131 5.52 1.68 -15.65
C VAL A 131 5.77 2.72 -14.56
N ILE A 132 5.07 2.64 -13.41
CA ILE A 132 5.26 3.57 -12.29
C ILE A 132 6.68 3.44 -11.73
N TYR A 133 7.14 2.21 -11.50
CA TYR A 133 8.48 1.94 -10.96
C TYR A 133 9.59 2.41 -11.92
N CYS A 134 9.47 2.15 -13.22
CA CYS A 134 10.44 2.65 -14.21
C CYS A 134 10.49 4.18 -14.25
N LYS A 135 9.36 4.87 -14.05
CA LYS A 135 9.34 6.33 -13.98
C LYS A 135 10.03 6.85 -12.72
N PHE A 136 9.82 6.21 -11.59
CA PHE A 136 10.55 6.51 -10.37
C PHE A 136 12.06 6.28 -10.54
N TRP A 137 12.44 5.09 -11.02
CA TRP A 137 13.84 4.69 -11.20
C TRP A 137 14.58 5.58 -12.20
N ALA A 138 13.89 6.12 -13.21
CA ALA A 138 14.49 7.07 -14.14
C ALA A 138 14.78 8.46 -13.53
N LEU A 139 14.14 8.80 -12.41
CA LEU A 139 14.37 10.06 -11.67
C LEU A 139 15.44 9.85 -10.59
N ASP A 140 15.35 8.74 -9.86
CA ASP A 140 16.27 8.32 -8.79
C ASP A 140 17.61 7.80 -9.37
N SER A 141 18.53 8.73 -9.65
CA SER A 141 19.79 8.43 -10.35
C SER A 141 20.85 7.78 -9.44
N ASP A 142 20.78 8.05 -8.14
CA ASP A 142 21.66 7.54 -7.10
C ASP A 142 21.10 6.29 -6.39
N HIS A 143 19.87 5.90 -6.72
CA HIS A 143 19.22 4.67 -6.28
C HIS A 143 19.06 4.59 -4.75
N ASP A 144 18.83 5.74 -4.12
CA ASP A 144 18.61 5.85 -2.67
C ASP A 144 17.13 5.73 -2.28
N LEU A 145 16.25 5.55 -3.27
CA LEU A 145 14.79 5.46 -3.14
C LEU A 145 14.13 6.76 -2.65
N ILE A 146 14.81 7.88 -2.88
CA ILE A 146 14.38 9.23 -2.52
C ILE A 146 14.40 10.10 -3.77
N ILE A 147 13.35 10.90 -3.95
CA ILE A 147 13.25 11.88 -5.03
C ILE A 147 13.39 13.27 -4.43
N THR A 148 14.40 14.01 -4.88
CA THR A 148 14.60 15.41 -4.52
C THR A 148 13.79 16.35 -5.43
N GLU A 149 13.67 17.63 -5.04
CA GLU A 149 13.08 18.69 -5.89
C GLU A 149 13.74 18.73 -7.28
N SER A 150 15.07 18.60 -7.31
CA SER A 150 15.89 18.56 -8.52
C SER A 150 15.58 17.36 -9.42
N ASP A 151 15.26 16.20 -8.85
CA ASP A 151 14.93 15.01 -9.63
C ASP A 151 13.52 15.10 -10.18
N LEU A 152 12.56 15.53 -9.36
CA LEU A 152 11.18 15.76 -9.81
C LEU A 152 11.10 16.83 -10.91
N ALA A 153 12.00 17.83 -10.90
CA ALA A 153 12.10 18.82 -11.97
C ALA A 153 12.46 18.24 -13.35
N LYS A 154 13.09 17.06 -13.40
CA LYS A 154 13.41 16.36 -14.66
C LYS A 154 12.19 15.59 -15.20
N TYR A 155 11.13 15.43 -14.41
CA TYR A 155 9.97 14.64 -14.77
C TYR A 155 9.31 15.13 -16.06
N ASN A 156 9.06 14.18 -16.96
CA ASN A 156 8.41 14.41 -18.26
C ASN A 156 9.01 15.59 -19.05
N GLN A 157 10.35 15.60 -19.20
CA GLN A 157 11.10 16.66 -19.90
C GLN A 157 10.90 18.06 -19.29
N ALA A 158 10.91 18.13 -17.95
CA ALA A 158 10.69 19.36 -17.19
C ALA A 158 9.35 20.06 -17.50
N ALA A 159 8.30 19.28 -17.74
CA ALA A 159 6.96 19.80 -18.01
C ALA A 159 6.30 20.44 -16.77
N LEU A 160 6.77 20.12 -15.56
CA LEU A 160 6.22 20.65 -14.32
C LEU A 160 6.85 22.00 -13.96
N GLY A 161 6.03 23.01 -13.71
CA GLY A 161 6.50 24.29 -13.20
C GLY A 161 6.99 24.19 -11.74
N THR A 162 7.96 25.01 -11.38
CA THR A 162 8.59 25.02 -10.04
C THR A 162 7.59 25.13 -8.89
N ARG A 163 6.53 25.94 -9.03
CA ARG A 163 5.46 26.05 -8.02
C ARG A 163 4.69 24.75 -7.79
N ILE A 164 4.48 23.97 -8.86
CA ILE A 164 3.79 22.67 -8.76
C ILE A 164 4.71 21.67 -8.06
N ILE A 165 5.99 21.67 -8.41
CA ILE A 165 7.00 20.80 -7.77
C ILE A 165 7.06 21.08 -6.27
N GLN A 166 7.18 22.36 -5.87
CA GLN A 166 7.17 22.75 -4.46
C GLN A 166 5.88 22.36 -3.74
N CYS A 167 4.73 22.54 -4.39
CA CYS A 167 3.44 22.11 -3.84
C CYS A 167 3.38 20.61 -3.62
N VAL A 168 3.88 19.81 -4.57
CA VAL A 168 3.96 18.34 -4.46
C VAL A 168 4.93 17.95 -3.35
N MET A 169 6.08 18.61 -3.22
CA MET A 169 7.05 18.35 -2.17
C MET A 169 6.48 18.64 -0.77
N GLN A 170 5.76 19.75 -0.60
CA GLN A 170 5.22 20.20 0.69
C GLN A 170 3.95 19.46 1.10
N ASN A 171 3.02 19.27 0.17
CA ASN A 171 1.73 18.61 0.40
C ASN A 171 1.76 17.12 -0.03
N GLY A 172 2.98 16.61 -0.20
CA GLY A 172 3.30 15.30 -0.75
C GLY A 172 2.91 14.13 0.16
N ARG A 173 2.99 14.35 1.46
CA ARG A 173 2.92 13.24 2.40
C ARG A 173 1.46 12.85 2.63
N ILE A 174 1.11 11.64 2.22
CA ILE A 174 -0.22 11.09 2.52
C ILE A 174 -0.12 10.43 3.89
N SER A 175 -0.86 10.98 4.85
CA SER A 175 -0.91 10.49 6.24
C SER A 175 -1.18 9.00 6.37
N ALA A 176 -1.86 8.41 5.37
CA ALA A 176 -2.10 6.97 5.30
C ALA A 176 -0.83 6.11 5.35
N PHE A 177 0.28 6.64 4.83
CA PHE A 177 1.51 5.90 4.58
C PHE A 177 2.73 6.54 5.26
N ALA A 178 2.50 7.57 6.09
CA ALA A 178 3.53 8.07 6.98
C ALA A 178 3.87 6.95 7.96
N ARG A 179 5.06 6.36 7.83
CA ARG A 179 5.62 5.52 8.90
C ARG A 179 5.72 6.42 10.13
N ASP A 180 4.91 6.17 11.14
CA ASP A 180 5.09 6.80 12.44
C ASP A 180 6.49 6.39 12.92
N ASN A 181 7.45 7.32 12.85
CA ASN A 181 8.72 7.22 13.57
C ASN A 181 8.44 7.42 15.06
N SER A 182 7.63 6.55 15.66
CA SER A 182 7.37 6.54 17.10
C SER A 182 7.77 5.19 17.68
N ASP A 183 9.06 4.92 17.65
CA ASP A 183 9.69 4.15 18.71
C ASP A 183 10.09 5.17 19.80
N ASP A 184 9.36 5.11 20.91
CA ASP A 184 9.77 5.41 22.29
C ASP A 184 10.60 6.69 22.57
N ASP A 185 9.97 7.72 23.15
CA ASP A 185 10.29 8.14 24.52
C ASP A 185 9.24 9.14 25.06
N GLY A 186 8.83 8.95 26.31
CA GLY A 186 7.91 9.85 27.01
C GLY A 186 8.62 11.13 27.42
N GLY A 187 8.07 12.30 27.05
CA GLY A 187 8.62 13.57 27.52
C GLY A 187 7.88 14.81 27.02
N THR A 188 7.41 15.61 27.96
CA THR A 188 6.64 16.84 27.81
C THR A 188 7.35 17.95 27.01
N THR A 189 6.53 18.86 26.46
CA THR A 189 6.72 20.32 26.25
C THR A 189 7.17 20.85 24.88
N THR A 190 6.28 21.68 24.33
CA THR A 190 6.44 22.84 23.44
C THR A 190 7.87 23.26 23.09
N SER A 191 8.22 23.29 21.79
CA SER A 191 8.94 24.41 21.17
C SER A 191 9.00 24.26 19.65
N ALA A 192 8.75 25.38 18.96
CA ALA A 192 9.06 25.55 17.56
C ALA A 192 10.56 25.34 17.32
N ILE A 193 10.92 24.41 16.44
CA ILE A 193 12.27 24.30 15.88
C ILE A 193 12.12 24.16 14.37
N ALA A 194 12.71 25.11 13.66
CA ALA A 194 12.92 25.08 12.23
C ALA A 194 13.66 23.78 11.86
N GLN A 195 13.02 22.92 11.10
CA GLN A 195 13.71 21.86 10.37
C GLN A 195 13.76 22.27 8.91
N ASP A 196 14.93 22.78 8.53
CA ASP A 196 15.41 22.82 7.16
C ASP A 196 15.69 21.37 6.70
N SER A 197 14.65 20.53 6.74
CA SER A 197 14.69 19.19 6.17
C SER A 197 14.52 19.39 4.68
N THR A 198 15.55 19.07 3.91
CA THR A 198 15.45 18.93 2.45
C THR A 198 14.18 18.15 2.13
N LEU A 199 13.20 18.82 1.53
CA LEU A 199 11.92 18.20 1.18
C LEU A 199 12.22 17.12 0.14
N SER A 200 12.00 15.87 0.53
CA SER A 200 12.22 14.72 -0.31
C SER A 200 11.01 13.79 -0.26
N LEU A 201 10.83 13.00 -1.33
CA LEU A 201 9.75 12.04 -1.47
C LEU A 201 10.32 10.64 -1.50
N SER A 202 9.88 9.76 -0.59
CA SER A 202 10.19 8.34 -0.72
C SER A 202 9.46 7.72 -1.91
N TYR A 203 9.83 6.49 -2.30
CA TYR A 203 9.05 5.71 -3.27
C TYR A 203 7.56 5.68 -2.93
N LEU A 204 7.22 5.44 -1.65
CA LEU A 204 5.85 5.36 -1.18
C LEU A 204 5.11 6.69 -1.33
N ASP A 205 5.78 7.81 -1.03
CA ASP A 205 5.23 9.16 -1.26
C ASP A 205 5.00 9.44 -2.75
N TYR A 206 5.88 8.94 -3.63
CA TYR A 206 5.78 9.11 -5.07
C TYR A 206 4.58 8.34 -5.67
N ILE A 207 4.41 7.06 -5.31
CA ILE A 207 3.37 6.20 -5.92
C ILE A 207 1.95 6.52 -5.46
N CYS A 208 1.81 7.23 -4.35
CA CYS A 208 0.53 7.61 -3.79
C CYS A 208 0.04 9.00 -4.31
N LYS A 209 0.75 9.62 -5.27
CA LYS A 209 0.38 10.88 -5.95
C LYS A 209 -0.40 10.67 -7.24
#